data_AF-A0A819HZX7-F1
#
_entry.id   AF-A0A819HZX7-F1
#
_cell.length_a   1.000
_cell.length_b   1.000
_cell.length_c   1.000
_cell.angle_alpha   90.00
_cell.angle_beta   90.00
_cell.angle_gamma   90.00
#
_symmetry.space_group_name_H-M   'P 1'
#
loop_
_entity.id
_entity.type
_entity.pdbx_description
1 polymer ?
#
loop_
_entity_poly.entity_id
_entity_poly.type
_entity_poly.pdbx_seq_one_letter_code
_entity_poly.pdbx_strand_id
1 'polypeptide(L)'
;MNDEWSRCPICFEDYSLIHRPTTFVCGHSTCIDHTIGSQCIHYCPICRHPLRKEDERHVSYNLEEASRLFQLIKNTIDWSTIKLPSPTVINHEENNASAVTKRDEIYARQLQAELNRETANESSRKAQVSTRNQALPIEEIQTNLTVLERNQVRGHQKRCGHRCDLVSTRQCCLCSDRRPHNQGNMYAAYVDGRGMINRVTRDEYYCTTCKRR
;
A
#
# COMPACT_ATOMS: atom_id res chain seq x y z
N MET A 1 -7.36 19.66 -20.31
CA MET A 1 -6.88 18.45 -19.62
C MET A 1 -7.99 18.06 -18.68
N ASN A 2 -8.54 16.85 -18.79
CA ASN A 2 -9.60 16.43 -17.89
C ASN A 2 -8.99 16.18 -16.51
N ASP A 3 -9.50 16.87 -15.49
CA ASP A 3 -9.11 16.71 -14.09
C ASP A 3 -9.61 15.37 -13.52
N GLU A 4 -9.21 14.26 -14.14
CA GLU A 4 -9.62 12.92 -13.73
C GLU A 4 -9.08 12.55 -12.32
N TRP A 5 -8.15 13.35 -11.81
CA TRP A 5 -7.52 13.22 -10.49
C TRP A 5 -8.26 13.94 -9.36
N SER A 6 -9.28 14.76 -9.66
CA SER A 6 -10.06 15.48 -8.63
C SER A 6 -11.17 14.64 -8.00
N ARG A 7 -11.37 13.39 -8.46
CA ARG A 7 -12.48 12.52 -8.03
C ARG A 7 -12.00 11.30 -7.28
N CYS A 8 -12.79 10.88 -6.31
CA CYS A 8 -12.57 9.62 -5.60
C CYS A 8 -12.81 8.43 -6.55
N PRO A 9 -11.87 7.49 -6.70
CA PRO A 9 -12.02 6.37 -7.64
C PRO A 9 -13.04 5.30 -7.18
N ILE A 10 -13.65 5.46 -6.00
CA ILE A 10 -14.63 4.51 -5.43
C ILE A 10 -16.05 5.02 -5.60
N CYS A 11 -16.34 6.23 -5.11
CA CYS A 11 -17.68 6.84 -5.25
C CYS A 11 -17.82 7.76 -6.45
N PHE A 12 -16.72 8.11 -7.12
CA PHE A 12 -16.69 9.09 -8.20
C PHE A 12 -17.16 10.49 -7.79
N GLU A 13 -17.21 10.81 -6.50
CA GLU A 13 -17.47 12.18 -6.03
C GLU A 13 -16.20 13.03 -6.09
N ASP A 14 -16.36 14.33 -6.36
CA ASP A 14 -15.27 15.29 -6.30
C ASP A 14 -14.75 15.43 -4.86
N TYR A 15 -13.43 15.53 -4.71
CA TYR A 15 -12.81 15.84 -3.43
C TYR A 15 -13.26 17.21 -2.94
N SER A 16 -13.62 17.26 -1.65
CA SER A 16 -14.14 18.46 -1.00
C SER A 16 -13.90 18.42 0.50
N LEU A 17 -14.35 19.45 1.23
CA LEU A 17 -14.31 19.49 2.70
C LEU A 17 -15.06 18.32 3.35
N ILE A 18 -16.07 17.79 2.66
CA ILE A 18 -16.85 16.62 3.06
C ILE A 18 -16.13 15.36 2.57
N HIS A 19 -15.85 15.27 1.26
CA HIS A 19 -15.13 14.15 0.66
C HIS A 19 -13.62 14.36 0.71
N ARG A 20 -13.04 14.27 1.91
CA ARG A 20 -11.61 14.56 2.08
C ARG A 20 -10.73 13.47 1.47
N PRO A 21 -9.76 13.81 0.61
CA PRO A 21 -8.80 12.83 0.10
C PRO A 21 -7.94 12.29 1.23
N THR A 22 -7.88 10.97 1.32
CA THR A 22 -7.03 10.21 2.25
C THR A 22 -6.10 9.35 1.43
N THR A 23 -4.80 9.55 1.61
CA THR A 23 -3.77 8.77 0.91
C THR A 23 -3.27 7.67 1.83
N PHE A 24 -3.20 6.47 1.29
CA PHE A 24 -2.63 5.32 1.96
C PHE A 24 -1.11 5.28 1.77
N VAL A 25 -0.40 4.53 2.61
CA VAL A 25 1.05 4.26 2.48
C VAL A 25 1.46 3.69 1.12
N CYS A 26 0.53 3.07 0.39
CA CYS A 26 0.76 2.58 -0.96
C CYS A 26 0.65 3.66 -2.05
N GLY A 27 0.42 4.93 -1.69
CA GLY A 27 0.34 6.08 -2.60
C GLY A 27 -1.01 6.30 -3.28
N HIS A 28 -2.00 5.44 -3.03
CA HIS A 28 -3.34 5.59 -3.58
C HIS A 28 -4.20 6.50 -2.69
N SER A 29 -5.08 7.29 -3.31
CA SER A 29 -5.97 8.21 -2.60
C SER A 29 -7.45 7.85 -2.80
N THR A 30 -8.23 7.96 -1.73
CA THR A 30 -9.69 7.75 -1.70
C THR A 30 -10.35 8.72 -0.73
N CYS A 31 -11.65 8.98 -0.82
CA CYS A 31 -12.30 9.85 0.17
C CYS A 31 -12.41 9.18 1.56
N ILE A 32 -12.37 10.01 2.61
CA ILE A 32 -12.30 9.60 4.01
C ILE A 32 -13.47 8.71 4.44
N ASP A 33 -14.66 8.92 3.87
CA ASP A 33 -15.85 8.13 4.17
C ASP A 33 -15.69 6.66 3.79
N HIS A 34 -14.95 6.36 2.71
CA HIS A 34 -14.61 4.97 2.37
C HIS A 34 -13.51 4.40 3.26
N THR A 35 -12.70 5.24 3.89
CA THR A 35 -11.65 4.78 4.81
C THR A 35 -12.15 4.48 6.22
N ILE A 36 -13.25 5.12 6.64
CA ILE A 36 -13.79 4.99 8.02
C ILE A 36 -15.07 4.16 8.05
N GLY A 37 -15.97 4.31 7.07
CA GLY A 37 -17.29 3.68 7.09
C GLY A 37 -17.40 2.32 6.38
N SER A 38 -16.42 1.95 5.54
CA SER A 38 -16.44 0.71 4.77
C SER A 38 -15.52 -0.33 5.40
N GLN A 39 -15.78 -1.62 5.16
CA GLN A 39 -15.03 -2.80 5.66
C GLN A 39 -13.54 -2.85 5.24
N CYS A 40 -13.00 -1.76 4.68
CA CYS A 40 -11.64 -1.58 4.19
C CYS A 40 -10.63 -1.13 5.28
N ILE A 41 -10.87 -1.47 6.54
CA ILE A 41 -10.01 -1.06 7.67
C ILE A 41 -8.59 -1.65 7.54
N HIS A 42 -8.45 -2.78 6.84
CA HIS A 42 -7.20 -3.55 6.81
C HIS A 42 -6.49 -3.52 5.46
N TYR A 43 -7.08 -2.97 4.40
CA TYR A 43 -6.51 -3.03 3.05
C TYR A 43 -6.86 -1.81 2.21
N CYS A 44 -5.92 -1.36 1.38
CA CYS A 44 -6.21 -0.39 0.34
C CYS A 44 -7.26 -0.95 -0.64
N PRO A 45 -8.37 -0.24 -0.90
CA PRO A 45 -9.43 -0.70 -1.79
C PRO A 45 -9.02 -0.76 -3.28
N ILE A 46 -7.93 -0.08 -3.65
CA ILE A 46 -7.42 -0.04 -5.03
C ILE A 46 -6.45 -1.18 -5.27
N CYS A 47 -5.35 -1.23 -4.51
CA CYS A 47 -4.25 -2.19 -4.75
C CYS A 47 -4.19 -3.35 -3.73
N ARG A 48 -5.08 -3.38 -2.73
CA ARG A 48 -5.12 -4.38 -1.65
C ARG A 48 -3.87 -4.44 -0.77
N HIS A 49 -3.05 -3.40 -0.79
CA HIS A 49 -1.93 -3.29 0.15
C HIS A 49 -2.45 -3.32 1.59
N PRO A 50 -1.88 -4.17 2.48
CA PRO A 50 -2.34 -4.28 3.87
C PRO A 50 -2.02 -3.00 4.63
N LEU A 51 -2.99 -2.52 5.40
CA LEU A 51 -2.87 -1.37 6.31
C LEU A 51 -2.70 -1.92 7.72
N ARG A 52 -1.54 -1.67 8.33
CA ARG A 52 -1.17 -2.28 9.62
C ARG A 52 -1.70 -1.49 10.82
N LYS A 53 -2.08 -0.22 10.65
CA LYS A 53 -2.67 0.64 11.70
C LYS A 53 -3.60 1.71 11.12
N GLU A 54 -4.48 2.23 11.98
CA GLU A 54 -5.34 3.38 11.68
C GLU A 54 -4.56 4.67 11.36
N ASP A 55 -3.34 4.79 11.92
CA ASP A 55 -2.39 5.91 11.76
C ASP A 55 -1.72 5.99 10.38
N GLU A 56 -1.83 4.93 9.56
CA GLU A 56 -1.25 4.89 8.21
C GLU A 56 -2.11 5.60 7.15
N ARG A 57 -3.19 6.23 7.60
CA ARG A 57 -4.10 7.03 6.78
C ARG A 57 -3.79 8.51 7.00
N HIS A 58 -3.23 9.14 5.98
CA HIS A 58 -2.98 10.57 6.03
C HIS A 58 -4.03 11.28 5.17
N VAL A 59 -4.84 12.13 5.80
CA VAL A 59 -5.64 13.11 5.06
C VAL A 59 -4.65 13.97 4.29
N SER A 60 -4.64 13.76 2.97
CA SER A 60 -3.68 14.40 2.09
C SER A 60 -4.43 15.51 1.41
N TYR A 61 -4.39 16.70 1.99
CA TYR A 61 -4.79 17.87 1.23
C TYR A 61 -3.89 17.92 0.00
N ASN A 62 -4.48 17.77 -1.19
CA ASN A 62 -3.71 17.94 -2.41
C ASN A 62 -3.13 19.37 -2.42
N LEU A 63 -2.00 19.62 -3.09
CA LEU A 63 -1.35 20.94 -3.08
C LEU A 63 -2.29 22.08 -3.53
N GLU A 64 -3.23 21.79 -4.43
CA GLU A 64 -4.23 22.74 -4.91
C GLU A 64 -5.31 23.02 -3.86
N GLU A 65 -5.79 22.01 -3.12
CA GLU A 65 -6.72 22.15 -2.00
C GLU A 65 -6.05 22.81 -0.81
N ALA A 66 -4.79 22.47 -0.51
CA ALA A 66 -3.98 23.17 0.47
C ALA A 66 -3.82 24.64 0.09
N SER A 67 -3.59 24.93 -1.19
CA SER A 67 -3.52 26.30 -1.71
C SER A 67 -4.87 27.02 -1.60
N ARG A 68 -5.99 26.37 -1.96
CA ARG A 68 -7.34 26.94 -1.82
C ARG A 68 -7.71 27.18 -0.36
N LEU A 69 -7.44 26.22 0.53
CA LEU A 69 -7.60 26.38 1.98
C LEU A 69 -6.73 27.52 2.51
N PHE A 70 -5.49 27.60 2.08
CA PHE A 70 -4.59 28.68 2.46
C PHE A 70 -5.12 30.04 2.01
N GLN A 71 -5.64 30.16 0.80
CA GLN A 71 -6.28 31.40 0.31
C GLN A 71 -7.57 31.72 1.08
N LEU A 72 -8.38 30.71 1.39
CA LEU A 72 -9.60 30.89 2.18
C LEU A 72 -9.27 31.40 3.58
N ILE A 73 -8.31 30.77 4.25
CA ILE A 73 -7.79 31.17 5.58
C ILE A 73 -7.21 32.58 5.52
N LYS A 74 -6.42 32.88 4.48
CA LYS A 74 -5.83 34.20 4.26
C LYS A 74 -6.90 35.30 4.19
N ASN A 75 -8.03 35.01 3.57
CA ASN A 75 -9.11 35.98 3.35
C ASN A 75 -10.12 36.06 4.50
N THR A 76 -10.23 35.02 5.34
CA THR A 76 -11.18 34.96 6.45
C THR A 76 -10.58 35.39 7.78
N ILE A 77 -9.27 35.25 7.95
CA ILE A 77 -8.57 35.69 9.15
C ILE A 77 -8.10 37.14 8.94
N ASP A 78 -8.53 38.03 9.84
CA ASP A 78 -7.94 39.36 9.95
C ASP A 78 -6.57 39.24 10.64
N TRP A 79 -5.52 39.10 9.81
CA TRP A 79 -4.14 38.96 10.25
C TRP A 79 -3.65 40.14 11.11
N SER A 80 -4.31 41.30 11.05
CA SER A 80 -3.94 42.45 11.89
C SER A 80 -4.24 42.23 13.38
N THR A 81 -5.15 41.30 13.69
CA THR A 81 -5.52 40.96 15.08
C THR A 81 -4.60 39.92 15.72
N ILE A 82 -3.79 39.22 14.92
CA ILE A 82 -2.87 38.19 15.41
C ILE A 82 -1.56 38.86 15.83
N LYS A 83 -1.38 39.07 17.13
CA LYS A 83 -0.07 39.42 17.71
C LYS A 83 0.81 38.18 17.69
N LEU A 84 1.58 38.02 16.62
CA LEU A 84 2.66 37.04 16.60
C LEU A 84 3.65 37.39 17.72
N PRO A 85 4.13 36.41 18.51
CA PRO A 85 5.19 36.66 19.47
C PRO A 85 6.38 37.24 18.70
N SER A 86 6.91 38.37 19.18
CA SER A 86 8.10 38.98 18.58
C SER A 86 9.16 37.90 18.44
N PRO A 87 9.80 37.78 17.26
CA PRO A 87 10.84 36.80 17.07
C PRO A 87 11.90 37.05 18.14
N THR A 88 11.96 36.17 19.14
CA THR A 88 13.10 36.11 20.03
C THR A 88 14.29 35.89 19.12
N VAL A 89 15.16 36.90 19.05
CA VAL A 89 16.40 36.84 18.30
C VAL A 89 17.22 35.72 18.94
N ILE A 90 17.10 34.53 18.39
CA ILE A 90 18.02 33.44 18.70
C ILE A 90 19.27 33.80 17.93
N ASN A 91 20.23 34.42 18.61
CA ASN A 91 21.57 34.68 18.09
C ASN A 91 22.22 33.33 17.74
N HIS A 92 22.05 32.91 16.48
CA HIS A 92 22.71 31.77 15.88
C HIS A 92 23.96 32.25 15.13
N GLU A 93 24.85 32.95 15.83
CA GLU A 93 26.19 33.19 15.33
C GLU A 93 27.17 32.33 16.13
N GLU A 94 27.90 31.50 15.38
CA GLU A 94 29.18 30.85 15.71
C GLU A 94 29.25 29.50 16.46
N ASN A 95 28.17 28.93 17.01
CA ASN A 95 28.28 27.64 17.74
C ASN A 95 27.83 26.36 16.99
N ASN A 96 27.35 26.46 15.74
CA ASN A 96 26.66 25.32 15.10
C ASN A 96 27.57 24.23 14.50
N ALA A 97 28.85 24.49 14.23
CA ALA A 97 29.74 23.45 13.70
C ALA A 97 30.07 22.35 14.73
N SER A 98 30.14 22.68 16.03
CA SER A 98 30.34 21.71 17.12
C SER A 98 29.03 21.05 17.60
N ALA A 99 27.87 21.62 17.31
CA ALA A 99 26.58 21.06 17.72
C ALA A 99 26.06 20.00 16.74
N VAL A 100 26.37 20.15 15.45
CA VAL A 100 26.04 19.15 14.42
C VAL A 100 26.82 17.86 14.65
N THR A 101 28.12 17.95 14.94
CA THR A 101 28.96 16.76 15.25
C THR A 101 28.50 16.02 16.50
N LYS A 102 28.07 16.73 17.56
CA LYS A 102 27.52 16.10 18.77
C LYS A 102 26.18 15.40 18.53
N ARG A 103 25.32 15.96 17.68
CA ARG A 103 24.05 15.30 17.30
C ARG A 103 24.30 14.05 16.48
N ASP A 104 25.23 14.12 15.53
CA ASP A 104 25.60 12.97 14.69
C ASP A 104 26.26 11.86 15.52
N GLU A 105 27.08 12.21 16.51
CA GLU A 105 27.64 11.26 17.48
C GLU A 105 26.58 10.61 18.38
N ILE A 106 25.57 11.38 18.84
CA ILE A 106 24.47 10.84 19.63
C ILE A 106 23.63 9.88 18.78
N TYR A 107 23.33 10.25 17.53
CA TYR A 107 22.57 9.42 16.61
C TYR A 107 23.33 8.13 16.26
N ALA A 108 24.63 8.21 15.98
CA ALA A 108 25.48 7.04 15.74
C ALA A 108 25.53 6.09 16.94
N ARG A 109 25.59 6.63 18.18
CA ARG A 109 25.54 5.80 19.40
C ARG A 109 24.19 5.13 19.61
N GLN A 110 23.09 5.83 19.30
CA GLN A 110 21.75 5.25 19.39
C GLN A 110 21.57 4.09 18.39
N LEU A 111 22.00 4.31 17.14
CA LEU A 111 21.93 3.28 16.09
C LEU A 111 22.78 2.05 16.43
N GLN A 112 24.00 2.26 16.96
CA GLN A 112 24.85 1.15 17.40
C GLN A 112 24.25 0.39 18.59
N ALA A 113 23.58 1.08 19.52
CA ALA A 113 22.91 0.44 20.65
C ALA A 113 21.71 -0.41 20.21
N GLU A 114 20.95 0.04 19.20
CA GLU A 114 19.85 -0.74 18.61
C GLU A 114 20.37 -1.99 17.91
N LEU A 115 21.43 -1.88 17.09
CA LEU A 115 22.04 -3.03 16.42
C LEU A 115 22.57 -4.07 17.44
N ASN A 116 23.15 -3.60 18.55
CA ASN A 116 23.60 -4.48 19.62
C ASN A 116 22.43 -5.17 20.36
N ARG A 117 21.27 -4.51 20.50
CA ARG A 117 20.05 -5.12 21.05
C ARG A 117 19.47 -6.17 20.12
N GLU A 118 19.44 -5.91 18.81
CA GLU A 118 18.96 -6.87 17.82
C GLU A 118 19.83 -8.13 17.78
N THR A 119 21.15 -7.97 17.78
CA THR A 119 22.09 -9.10 17.81
C THR A 119 22.02 -9.92 19.11
N ALA A 120 21.78 -9.28 20.26
CA ALA A 120 21.54 -9.98 21.52
C ALA A 120 20.20 -10.75 21.52
N ASN A 121 19.14 -10.17 20.94
CA ASN A 121 17.84 -10.82 20.77
C ASN A 121 17.92 -12.01 19.80
N GLU A 122 18.64 -11.87 18.69
CA GLU A 122 18.93 -12.92 17.72
C GLU A 122 19.67 -14.10 18.38
N SER A 123 20.67 -13.80 19.20
CA SER A 123 21.44 -14.81 19.95
C SER A 123 20.59 -15.53 20.99
N SER A 124 19.70 -14.80 21.67
CA SER A 124 18.73 -15.39 22.62
C SER A 124 17.69 -16.27 21.93
N ARG A 125 17.21 -15.88 20.74
CA ARG A 125 16.32 -16.72 19.91
C ARG A 125 17.01 -18.00 19.46
N LYS A 126 18.26 -17.92 19.01
CA LYS A 126 19.05 -19.10 18.61
C LYS A 126 19.32 -20.04 19.79
N ALA A 127 19.60 -19.50 20.98
CA ALA A 127 19.75 -20.30 22.20
C ALA A 127 18.44 -21.00 22.62
N GLN A 128 17.29 -20.32 22.52
CA GLN A 128 15.98 -20.91 22.83
C GLN A 128 15.56 -22.02 21.84
N VAL A 129 15.92 -21.90 20.56
CA VAL A 129 15.68 -22.96 19.56
C VAL A 129 16.56 -24.19 19.82
N SER A 130 17.77 -24.00 20.35
CA SER A 130 18.67 -25.12 20.70
C SER A 130 18.20 -25.94 21.91
N THR A 131 17.40 -25.39 22.82
CA THR A 131 16.88 -26.10 24.00
C THR A 131 15.54 -26.81 23.79
N ARG A 132 14.93 -26.71 22.59
CA ARG A 132 13.60 -27.31 22.29
C ARG A 132 13.65 -28.51 21.36
N ASN A 133 14.76 -29.25 21.36
CA ASN A 133 14.89 -30.57 20.72
C ASN A 133 14.79 -31.70 21.76
N GLN A 134 13.81 -31.64 22.67
CA GLN A 134 13.27 -32.86 23.27
C GLN A 134 12.04 -33.25 22.46
N ALA A 135 12.11 -34.46 21.89
CA ALA A 135 11.21 -35.02 20.90
C ALA A 135 9.73 -34.86 21.29
N LEU A 136 8.97 -34.18 20.42
CA LEU A 136 7.52 -34.31 20.38
C LEU A 136 7.14 -35.30 19.26
N PRO A 137 6.08 -36.11 19.44
CA PRO A 137 5.73 -37.16 18.50
C PRO A 137 5.29 -36.59 17.15
N ILE A 138 5.79 -37.19 16.07
CA ILE A 138 5.50 -36.85 14.68
C ILE A 138 4.08 -37.35 14.34
N GLU A 139 3.02 -36.72 14.85
CA GLU A 139 1.65 -36.96 14.34
C GLU A 139 0.77 -35.70 14.23
N GLU A 140 1.20 -34.53 14.73
CA GLU A 140 0.29 -33.37 14.86
C GLU A 140 0.68 -32.12 14.05
N ILE A 141 1.54 -32.25 13.03
CA ILE A 141 1.96 -31.13 12.14
C ILE A 141 1.22 -31.16 10.78
N GLN A 142 0.31 -32.11 10.55
CA GLN A 142 -0.39 -32.26 9.26
C GLN A 142 -1.71 -31.48 9.11
N THR A 143 -2.19 -30.76 10.12
CA THR A 143 -3.56 -30.20 10.08
C THR A 143 -3.66 -28.71 9.77
N ASN A 144 -2.63 -27.89 10.02
CA ASN A 144 -2.78 -26.41 9.93
C ASN A 144 -2.34 -25.75 8.62
N LEU A 145 -1.57 -26.42 7.76
CA LEU A 145 -1.28 -25.92 6.39
C LEU A 145 -2.48 -26.03 5.44
N THR A 146 -3.54 -26.72 5.87
CA THR A 146 -4.55 -27.20 4.94
C THR A 146 -5.79 -26.31 4.80
N VAL A 147 -5.97 -25.26 5.60
CA VAL A 147 -7.20 -24.44 5.54
C VAL A 147 -7.11 -23.29 4.53
N LEU A 148 -5.93 -22.68 4.35
CA LEU A 148 -5.73 -21.66 3.31
C LEU A 148 -5.48 -22.29 1.93
N GLU A 149 -4.83 -23.45 1.87
CA GLU A 149 -4.59 -24.16 0.61
C GLU A 149 -5.83 -24.92 0.11
N ARG A 150 -6.67 -25.50 0.99
CA ARG A 150 -7.91 -26.19 0.54
C ARG A 150 -8.98 -25.26 -0.02
N ASN A 151 -8.96 -23.97 0.33
CA ASN A 151 -9.90 -22.98 -0.23
C ASN A 151 -9.46 -22.40 -1.59
N GLN A 152 -8.22 -22.67 -2.05
CA GLN A 152 -7.76 -22.26 -3.38
C GLN A 152 -8.04 -23.29 -4.49
N VAL A 153 -8.49 -24.50 -4.17
CA VAL A 153 -8.52 -25.61 -5.14
C VAL A 153 -9.80 -25.66 -6.01
N ARG A 154 -10.75 -24.75 -5.83
CA ARG A 154 -12.00 -24.76 -6.61
C ARG A 154 -12.33 -23.36 -7.08
N GLY A 155 -11.77 -22.96 -8.22
CA GLY A 155 -12.07 -21.68 -8.89
C GLY A 155 -13.56 -21.31 -8.82
N HIS A 156 -13.84 -20.02 -8.80
CA HIS A 156 -15.18 -19.49 -8.60
C HIS A 156 -16.01 -19.65 -9.87
N GLN A 157 -17.25 -20.13 -9.72
CA GLN A 157 -18.19 -20.22 -10.84
C GLN A 157 -18.45 -18.83 -11.40
N LYS A 158 -18.21 -18.65 -12.70
CA LYS A 158 -18.43 -17.41 -13.44
C LYS A 158 -19.72 -17.47 -14.26
N ARG A 159 -20.14 -16.31 -14.78
CA ARG A 159 -21.36 -16.20 -15.62
C ARG A 159 -21.32 -17.07 -16.88
N CYS A 160 -20.13 -17.36 -17.39
CA CYS A 160 -19.90 -18.27 -18.51
C CYS A 160 -19.99 -19.77 -18.14
N GLY A 161 -20.39 -20.08 -16.90
CA GLY A 161 -20.69 -21.45 -16.44
C GLY A 161 -19.48 -22.27 -15.97
N HIS A 162 -18.24 -21.80 -16.15
CA HIS A 162 -17.05 -22.52 -15.68
C HIS A 162 -16.41 -21.89 -14.44
N ARG A 163 -15.50 -22.64 -13.82
CA ARG A 163 -14.74 -22.23 -12.64
C ARG A 163 -13.47 -21.50 -13.06
N CYS A 164 -13.24 -20.33 -12.52
CA CYS A 164 -12.08 -19.50 -12.82
C CYS A 164 -11.44 -19.02 -11.52
N ASP A 165 -10.12 -19.00 -11.48
CA ASP A 165 -9.35 -18.62 -10.28
C ASP A 165 -9.38 -17.11 -10.04
N LEU A 166 -9.78 -16.32 -11.04
CA LEU A 166 -9.94 -14.87 -10.92
C LEU A 166 -11.12 -14.53 -10.00
N VAL A 167 -10.88 -14.33 -8.72
CA VAL A 167 -11.96 -14.12 -7.73
C VAL A 167 -12.61 -12.74 -7.79
N SER A 168 -11.86 -11.74 -8.25
CA SER A 168 -12.21 -10.31 -8.12
C SER A 168 -13.33 -9.85 -9.05
N THR A 169 -13.63 -10.58 -10.12
CA THR A 169 -14.60 -10.15 -11.15
C THR A 169 -15.67 -11.22 -11.39
N ARG A 170 -16.80 -10.82 -11.98
CA ARG A 170 -17.89 -11.75 -12.37
C ARG A 170 -17.62 -12.48 -13.70
N GLN A 171 -16.67 -11.98 -14.48
CA GLN A 171 -16.20 -12.60 -15.73
C GLN A 171 -14.99 -13.49 -15.46
N CYS A 172 -14.74 -14.49 -16.31
CA CYS A 172 -13.51 -15.27 -16.24
C CYS A 172 -12.41 -14.60 -17.08
N CYS A 173 -11.15 -15.05 -16.95
CA CYS A 173 -10.01 -14.55 -17.74
C CYS A 173 -10.33 -14.48 -19.24
N LEU A 174 -10.88 -15.59 -19.79
CA LEU A 174 -11.21 -15.71 -21.21
C LEU A 174 -12.31 -14.72 -21.64
N CYS A 175 -13.41 -14.63 -20.88
CA CYS A 175 -14.53 -13.75 -21.22
C CYS A 175 -14.24 -12.27 -20.96
N SER A 176 -13.33 -11.95 -20.03
CA SER A 176 -12.89 -10.57 -19.81
C SER A 176 -11.92 -10.09 -20.89
N ASP A 177 -11.26 -11.01 -21.59
CA ASP A 177 -10.26 -10.65 -22.59
C ASP A 177 -10.88 -10.25 -23.93
N ARG A 178 -10.92 -8.94 -24.18
CA ARG A 178 -11.45 -8.33 -25.39
C ARG A 178 -10.40 -8.01 -26.46
N ARG A 179 -9.15 -8.50 -26.32
CA ARG A 179 -8.10 -8.24 -27.32
C ARG A 179 -8.55 -8.75 -28.71
N PRO A 180 -8.22 -8.08 -29.82
CA PRO A 180 -8.53 -8.60 -31.15
C PRO A 180 -7.72 -9.87 -31.44
N HIS A 181 -8.30 -10.81 -32.20
CA HIS A 181 -7.54 -11.97 -32.70
C HIS A 181 -6.55 -11.51 -33.77
N ASN A 182 -5.28 -11.83 -33.59
CA ASN A 182 -4.26 -11.60 -34.61
C ASN A 182 -3.83 -12.93 -35.25
N GLN A 183 -3.34 -12.85 -36.49
CA GLN A 183 -2.99 -14.05 -37.29
C GLN A 183 -1.92 -14.93 -36.64
N GLY A 184 -1.08 -14.39 -35.75
CA GLY A 184 -0.03 -15.13 -35.04
C GLY A 184 -0.34 -15.55 -33.61
N ASN A 185 -1.50 -15.19 -33.05
CA ASN A 185 -1.86 -15.37 -31.63
C ASN A 185 -0.81 -14.84 -30.62
N MET A 186 0.05 -13.89 -31.02
CA MET A 186 1.13 -13.32 -30.19
C MET A 186 0.83 -11.89 -29.79
N TYR A 187 0.86 -11.60 -28.51
CA TYR A 187 0.52 -10.29 -27.96
C TYR A 187 1.74 -9.63 -27.32
N ALA A 188 1.68 -8.30 -27.22
CA ALA A 188 2.61 -7.52 -26.44
C ALA A 188 2.30 -7.70 -24.95
N ALA A 189 3.32 -7.94 -24.12
CA ALA A 189 3.21 -7.87 -22.67
C ALA A 189 4.46 -7.23 -22.08
N TYR A 190 4.25 -6.51 -20.98
CA TYR A 190 5.34 -6.00 -20.18
C TYR A 190 5.79 -7.07 -19.18
N VAL A 191 7.10 -7.29 -19.08
CA VAL A 191 7.70 -8.18 -18.09
C VAL A 191 8.70 -7.39 -17.27
N ASP A 192 8.55 -7.43 -15.95
CA ASP A 192 9.45 -6.73 -15.02
C ASP A 192 10.91 -7.12 -15.27
N GLY A 193 11.77 -6.12 -15.40
CA GLY A 193 13.19 -6.30 -15.71
C GLY A 193 13.51 -6.67 -17.16
N ARG A 194 12.51 -6.87 -18.04
CA ARG A 194 12.71 -7.18 -19.47
C ARG A 194 12.02 -6.20 -20.43
N GLY A 195 11.10 -5.38 -19.92
CA GLY A 195 10.37 -4.42 -20.74
C GLY A 195 9.25 -5.06 -21.56
N MET A 196 8.89 -4.43 -22.68
CA MET A 196 7.85 -4.93 -23.58
C MET A 196 8.36 -6.07 -24.47
N ILE A 197 7.69 -7.22 -24.42
CA ILE A 197 7.95 -8.38 -25.29
C ILE A 197 6.73 -8.70 -26.17
N ASN A 198 6.94 -9.06 -27.44
CA ASN A 198 5.86 -9.32 -28.42
C ASN A 198 5.73 -10.81 -28.76
N ARG A 199 5.84 -11.70 -27.77
CA ARG A 199 5.91 -13.17 -27.98
C ARG A 199 5.11 -13.99 -26.97
N VAL A 200 4.12 -13.39 -26.29
CA VAL A 200 3.24 -14.14 -25.39
C VAL A 200 1.94 -14.51 -26.08
N THR A 201 1.47 -15.73 -25.85
CA THR A 201 0.17 -16.16 -26.35
C THR A 201 -0.94 -15.41 -25.61
N ARG A 202 -2.13 -15.36 -26.23
CA ARG A 202 -3.30 -14.72 -25.62
C ARG A 202 -3.59 -15.25 -24.22
N ASP A 203 -3.48 -16.57 -24.05
CA ASP A 203 -3.87 -17.34 -22.88
C ASP A 203 -2.75 -17.50 -21.85
N GLU A 204 -1.58 -16.90 -22.05
CA GLU A 204 -0.41 -17.09 -21.18
C GLU A 204 -0.69 -16.71 -19.72
N TYR A 205 -1.51 -15.67 -19.52
CA TYR A 205 -1.91 -15.17 -18.20
C TYR A 205 -3.31 -15.64 -17.77
N TYR A 206 -3.91 -16.57 -18.51
CA TYR A 206 -5.18 -17.15 -18.08
C TYR A 206 -4.94 -18.17 -16.98
N CYS A 207 -5.93 -18.35 -16.11
CA CYS A 207 -5.90 -19.50 -15.20
C CYS A 207 -5.93 -20.83 -15.98
N THR A 208 -5.44 -21.90 -15.35
CA THR A 208 -5.33 -23.24 -15.96
C THR A 208 -6.66 -23.79 -16.48
N THR A 209 -7.78 -23.37 -15.89
CA THR A 209 -9.12 -23.76 -16.34
C THR A 209 -9.56 -22.98 -17.57
N CYS A 210 -9.28 -21.68 -17.64
CA CYS A 210 -9.59 -20.85 -18.82
C CYS A 210 -8.68 -21.16 -20.01
N LYS A 211 -7.43 -21.58 -19.77
CA LYS A 211 -6.46 -21.93 -20.82
C LYS A 211 -6.85 -23.19 -21.62
N ARG A 212 -7.65 -24.07 -21.03
CA ARG A 212 -8.08 -25.36 -21.63
C ARG A 212 -9.40 -25.27 -22.43
N ARG A 213 -9.92 -24.06 -22.66
CA ARG A 213 -11.17 -23.82 -23.40
C ARG A 213 -10.87 -23.10 -24.70
#